data_AF-A0AAU8I6N7-F1
#
_entry.id   AF-A0AAU8I6N7-F1
#
_cell.length_a   1.000
_cell.length_b   1.000
_cell.length_c   1.000
_cell.angle_alpha   90.00
_cell.angle_beta   90.00
_cell.angle_gamma   90.00
#
_symmetry.space_group_name_H-M   'P 1'
#
loop_
_entity.id
_entity.type
_entity.pdbx_description
1 polymer ?
#
loop_
_entity_poly.entity_id
_entity_poly.type
_entity_poly.pdbx_seq_one_letter_code
_entity_poly.pdbx_strand_id
1 'polypeptide(L)'
;MTTKTAPPDTCRAPGLAMPQAATLASPLAVSTPTMTFRFTCSACDQVHEGMPGFSVASPLSYALIPEAQRATRCELGSDDCVIDEAHFFVRGCIEIPVHGHAEPFSWGVWVSLSEASYLQWVRYFDQPQRAHVGPFFGWLNTRLSPYPETAGLKTQVHLRNEGIRPWIELEPTAHPLAVEQREGISEQRVAELYALMTHISISVATDQGTTP
;
A
#
# COMPACT_ATOMS: atom_id res chain seq x y z
N MET A 1 16.25 -22.04 -14.19
CA MET A 1 15.73 -20.66 -14.04
C MET A 1 14.85 -20.66 -12.82
N THR A 2 15.43 -20.37 -11.66
CA THR A 2 14.73 -20.34 -10.38
C THR A 2 14.01 -19.00 -10.26
N THR A 3 12.68 -19.04 -10.32
CA THR A 3 11.81 -17.92 -10.01
C THR A 3 11.99 -17.58 -8.53
N LYS A 4 12.72 -16.50 -8.27
CA LYS A 4 12.86 -15.91 -6.94
C LYS A 4 11.54 -15.23 -6.61
N THR A 5 10.68 -15.92 -5.86
CA THR A 5 9.50 -15.35 -5.21
C THR A 5 9.94 -14.16 -4.36
N ALA A 6 9.47 -12.96 -4.69
CA ALA A 6 9.64 -11.80 -3.82
C ALA A 6 8.88 -12.06 -2.50
N PRO A 7 9.42 -11.69 -1.34
CA PRO A 7 8.71 -11.84 -0.07
C PRO A 7 7.43 -10.99 -0.08
N PRO A 8 6.40 -11.35 0.72
CA PRO A 8 5.24 -10.48 0.91
C PRO A 8 5.73 -9.14 1.49
N ASP A 9 5.60 -8.07 0.71
CA ASP A 9 5.89 -6.70 1.13
C ASP A 9 4.82 -6.28 2.16
N THR A 10 5.05 -6.64 3.43
CA THR A 10 4.19 -6.25 4.56
C THR A 10 4.15 -4.73 4.72
N CYS A 11 3.08 -4.19 5.33
CA CYS A 11 2.96 -2.76 5.69
C CYS A 11 4.02 -2.25 6.71
N ARG A 12 5.02 -3.07 7.05
CA ARG A 12 6.16 -2.69 7.87
C ARG A 12 7.21 -2.01 6.98
N ALA A 13 7.55 -0.77 7.28
CA ALA A 13 8.68 -0.11 6.62
C ALA A 13 9.97 -0.93 6.83
N PRO A 14 10.87 -1.01 5.83
CA PRO A 14 12.17 -1.65 6.02
C PRO A 14 12.92 -0.92 7.14
N GLY A 15 13.17 -1.60 8.25
CA GLY A 15 13.80 -1.00 9.43
C GLY A 15 15.28 -0.70 9.21
N LEU A 16 15.69 0.53 9.50
CA LEU A 16 17.09 0.86 9.81
C LEU A 16 17.46 0.25 11.17
N ALA A 17 18.60 -0.42 11.21
CA ALA A 17 19.09 -1.18 12.36
C ALA A 17 19.30 -0.30 13.60
N MET A 18 18.74 -0.72 14.74
CA MET A 18 19.10 -0.20 16.06
C MET A 18 20.31 -0.95 16.64
N PRO A 19 21.16 -0.30 17.46
CA PRO A 19 22.30 -0.97 18.09
C PRO A 19 21.85 -1.96 19.19
N GLN A 20 22.55 -3.09 19.27
CA GLN A 20 22.28 -4.18 20.21
C GLN A 20 22.49 -3.76 21.67
N ALA A 21 21.49 -3.99 22.51
CA ALA A 21 21.63 -4.04 23.97
C ALA A 21 21.37 -5.47 24.47
N ALA A 22 22.14 -5.87 25.48
CA ALA A 22 22.42 -7.23 25.90
C ALA A 22 21.22 -8.07 26.36
N THR A 23 21.28 -9.37 26.02
CA THR A 23 20.30 -10.42 26.31
C THR A 23 20.38 -10.93 27.74
N LEU A 24 19.25 -10.96 28.46
CA LEU A 24 18.98 -11.93 29.52
C LEU A 24 17.81 -12.81 29.08
N ALA A 25 17.99 -14.12 29.20
CA ALA A 25 17.09 -15.16 28.69
C ALA A 25 15.74 -15.18 29.42
N SER A 26 14.66 -15.42 28.68
CA SER A 26 13.30 -15.65 29.19
C SER A 26 12.72 -16.95 28.61
N PRO A 27 12.03 -17.81 29.39
CA PRO A 27 11.69 -19.16 28.95
C PRO A 27 10.37 -19.21 28.16
N LEU A 28 10.40 -20.05 27.11
CA LEU A 28 9.31 -20.81 26.49
C LEU A 28 8.01 -20.05 26.16
N ALA A 29 7.99 -19.41 24.99
CA ALA A 29 6.74 -19.01 24.33
C ALA A 29 5.98 -20.26 23.85
N VAL A 30 4.76 -20.43 24.33
CA VAL A 30 3.79 -21.39 23.80
C VAL A 30 3.38 -20.92 22.40
N SER A 31 3.82 -21.62 21.36
CA SER A 31 3.36 -21.39 19.98
C SER A 31 1.88 -21.77 19.87
N THR A 32 1.02 -20.75 19.91
CA THR A 32 -0.37 -20.90 19.45
C THR A 32 -0.30 -21.15 17.94
N PRO A 33 -1.01 -22.14 17.37
CA PRO A 33 -0.99 -22.36 15.94
C PRO A 33 -1.60 -21.15 15.23
N THR A 34 -0.76 -20.37 14.55
CA THR A 34 -1.20 -19.35 13.60
C THR A 34 -1.96 -20.07 12.50
N MET A 35 -3.28 -19.98 12.49
CA MET A 35 -4.10 -20.44 11.38
C MET A 35 -3.78 -19.54 10.19
N THR A 36 -2.84 -19.97 9.35
CA THR A 36 -2.46 -19.24 8.13
C THR A 36 -3.67 -19.19 7.20
N PHE A 37 -4.07 -17.98 6.80
CA PHE A 37 -5.13 -17.77 5.81
C PHE A 37 -4.81 -18.56 4.53
N ARG A 38 -5.81 -19.23 3.97
CA ARG A 38 -5.68 -20.01 2.74
C ARG A 38 -6.88 -19.77 1.83
N PHE A 39 -6.61 -19.62 0.54
CA PHE A 39 -7.65 -19.44 -0.46
C PHE A 39 -7.28 -20.14 -1.77
N THR A 40 -8.29 -20.57 -2.51
CA THR A 40 -8.12 -21.13 -3.86
C THR A 40 -8.25 -20.01 -4.88
N CYS A 41 -7.23 -19.81 -5.72
CA CYS A 41 -7.26 -18.80 -6.78
C CYS A 41 -8.20 -19.23 -7.91
N SER A 42 -9.16 -18.38 -8.28
CA SER A 42 -10.13 -18.66 -9.34
C SER A 42 -9.55 -18.64 -10.76
N ALA A 43 -8.29 -18.20 -10.95
CA ALA A 43 -7.64 -18.13 -12.26
C ALA A 43 -6.65 -19.27 -12.52
N CYS A 44 -6.07 -19.88 -11.48
CA CYS A 44 -5.06 -20.94 -11.62
C CYS A 44 -5.39 -22.22 -10.83
N ASP A 45 -6.48 -22.24 -10.07
CA ASP A 45 -6.96 -23.35 -9.24
C ASP A 45 -5.96 -23.82 -8.16
N GLN A 46 -4.91 -23.03 -7.88
CA GLN A 46 -3.93 -23.31 -6.82
C GLN A 46 -4.39 -22.74 -5.48
N VAL A 47 -3.98 -23.40 -4.39
CA VAL A 47 -4.15 -22.91 -3.02
C VAL A 47 -2.95 -22.02 -2.66
N HIS A 48 -3.24 -20.80 -2.24
CA HIS A 48 -2.25 -19.84 -1.74
C HIS A 48 -2.36 -19.71 -0.22
N GLU A 49 -1.23 -19.49 0.45
CA GLU A 49 -1.15 -19.29 1.90
C GLU A 49 -0.70 -17.86 2.25
N GLY A 50 -1.29 -17.29 3.30
CA GLY A 50 -1.05 -15.93 3.79
C GLY A 50 -2.01 -14.90 3.21
N MET A 51 -2.32 -13.85 3.99
CA MET A 51 -3.12 -12.73 3.50
C MET A 51 -2.33 -11.96 2.44
N PRO A 52 -2.82 -11.84 1.19
CA PRO A 52 -2.08 -11.13 0.17
C PRO A 52 -2.09 -9.62 0.43
N GLY A 53 -1.03 -8.97 -0.05
CA GLY A 53 -0.92 -7.53 -0.11
C GLY A 53 -0.25 -7.11 -1.40
N PHE A 54 -0.66 -5.96 -1.94
CA PHE A 54 -0.11 -5.45 -3.19
C PHE A 54 0.29 -3.99 -3.02
N SER A 55 1.39 -3.58 -3.64
CA SER A 55 1.83 -2.19 -3.57
C SER A 55 2.35 -1.70 -4.90
N VAL A 56 2.20 -0.39 -5.12
CA VAL A 56 2.81 0.30 -6.25
C VAL A 56 4.14 0.94 -5.83
N ALA A 57 5.13 0.87 -6.71
CA ALA A 57 6.49 1.31 -6.41
C ALA A 57 6.65 2.83 -6.27
N SER A 58 5.75 3.62 -6.85
CA SER A 58 5.82 5.08 -6.91
C SER A 58 4.44 5.72 -7.03
N PRO A 59 4.29 7.02 -6.72
CA PRO A 59 3.06 7.76 -7.03
C PRO A 59 2.75 7.76 -8.53
N LEU A 60 1.47 7.87 -8.89
CA LEU A 60 1.03 8.03 -10.28
C LEU A 60 1.68 9.27 -10.91
N SER A 61 1.76 10.38 -10.19
CA SER A 61 2.38 11.63 -10.66
C SER A 61 3.86 11.45 -11.03
N TYR A 62 4.61 10.63 -10.28
CA TYR A 62 5.99 10.27 -10.61
C TYR A 62 6.06 9.44 -11.90
N ALA A 63 5.17 8.45 -12.04
CA ALA A 63 5.13 7.57 -13.21
C ALA A 63 4.82 8.33 -14.51
N LEU A 64 4.08 9.45 -14.43
CA LEU A 64 3.76 10.32 -15.56
C LEU A 64 4.93 11.22 -16.01
N ILE A 65 5.98 11.37 -15.20
CA ILE A 65 7.17 12.13 -15.58
C ILE A 65 8.04 11.29 -16.52
N PRO A 66 8.51 11.84 -17.66
CA PRO A 66 9.41 11.13 -18.57
C PRO A 66 10.66 10.66 -17.83
N GLU A 67 11.09 9.42 -18.07
CA GLU A 67 12.18 8.79 -17.33
C GLU A 67 13.46 9.63 -17.30
N ALA A 68 13.82 10.24 -18.43
CA ALA A 68 15.00 11.11 -18.57
C ALA A 68 14.96 12.36 -17.68
N GLN A 69 13.78 12.79 -17.21
CA GLN A 69 13.62 13.96 -16.34
C GLN A 69 13.52 13.62 -14.86
N ARG A 70 13.31 12.35 -14.50
CA ARG A 70 13.01 11.95 -13.11
C ARG A 70 14.18 12.24 -12.18
N ALA A 71 15.42 11.99 -12.61
CA ALA A 71 16.60 12.21 -11.79
C ALA A 71 16.86 13.69 -11.44
N THR A 72 16.32 14.63 -12.24
CA THR A 72 16.49 16.07 -12.00
C THR A 72 15.26 16.72 -11.35
N ARG A 73 14.09 16.10 -11.49
CA ARG A 73 12.81 16.65 -11.02
C ARG A 73 12.26 15.96 -9.78
N CYS A 74 12.70 14.73 -9.50
CA CYS A 74 12.06 13.88 -8.51
C CYS A 74 13.08 13.34 -7.51
N GLU A 75 12.68 13.33 -6.25
CA GLU A 75 13.29 12.56 -5.18
C GLU A 75 12.29 11.47 -4.79
N LEU A 76 12.54 10.22 -5.18
CA LEU A 76 11.68 9.08 -4.83
C LEU A 76 12.37 8.24 -3.76
N GLY A 77 11.83 8.30 -2.53
CA GLY A 77 12.23 7.48 -1.40
C GLY A 77 11.39 6.20 -1.27
N SER A 78 11.63 5.45 -0.18
CA SER A 78 10.86 4.24 0.13
C SER A 78 9.44 4.53 0.62
N ASP A 79 9.25 5.67 1.29
CA ASP A 79 8.03 6.05 2.01
C ASP A 79 7.55 7.47 1.68
N ASP A 80 8.33 8.27 0.95
CA ASP A 80 7.94 9.56 0.42
C ASP A 80 8.48 9.82 -0.99
N CYS A 81 7.90 10.81 -1.66
CA CYS A 81 8.36 11.30 -2.94
C CYS A 81 8.12 12.80 -3.04
N VAL A 82 9.11 13.53 -3.54
CA VAL A 82 9.03 14.96 -3.83
C VAL A 82 9.24 15.17 -5.32
N ILE A 83 8.39 15.98 -5.94
CA ILE A 83 8.48 16.35 -7.35
C ILE A 83 8.53 17.88 -7.46
N ASP A 84 9.53 18.38 -8.20
CA ASP A 84 9.80 19.80 -8.45
C ASP A 84 9.84 20.66 -7.17
N GLU A 85 10.25 20.08 -6.05
CA GLU A 85 10.27 20.72 -4.72
C GLU A 85 8.90 21.28 -4.27
N ALA A 86 7.80 20.91 -4.94
CA ALA A 86 6.49 21.54 -4.78
C ALA A 86 5.34 20.53 -4.60
N HIS A 87 5.53 19.29 -5.01
CA HIS A 87 4.53 18.23 -4.88
C HIS A 87 5.06 17.11 -3.99
N PHE A 88 4.32 16.84 -2.92
CA PHE A 88 4.75 15.95 -1.86
C PHE A 88 3.81 14.76 -1.76
N PHE A 89 4.39 13.57 -1.69
CA PHE A 89 3.65 12.32 -1.64
C PHE A 89 4.19 11.45 -0.51
N VAL A 90 3.31 10.75 0.19
CA VAL A 90 3.67 9.79 1.23
C VAL A 90 3.05 8.43 0.91
N ARG A 91 3.77 7.37 1.27
CA ARG A 91 3.31 5.99 1.12
C ARG A 91 2.55 5.56 2.37
N GLY A 92 1.48 4.80 2.18
CA GLY A 92 0.68 4.24 3.26
C GLY A 92 -0.06 2.99 2.84
N CYS A 93 -0.88 2.45 3.75
CA CYS A 93 -1.70 1.27 3.50
C CYS A 93 -3.19 1.59 3.61
N ILE A 94 -3.95 1.27 2.56
CA ILE A 94 -5.40 1.06 2.67
C ILE A 94 -5.58 -0.38 3.12
N GLU A 95 -6.10 -0.56 4.33
CA GLU A 95 -6.35 -1.87 4.94
C GLU A 95 -7.85 -2.17 4.86
N ILE A 96 -8.18 -3.31 4.24
CA ILE A 96 -9.54 -3.79 4.03
C ILE A 96 -9.76 -5.00 4.96
N PRO A 97 -10.68 -4.91 5.93
CA PRO A 97 -10.99 -6.04 6.80
C PRO A 97 -11.44 -7.26 6.00
N VAL A 98 -10.97 -8.46 6.38
CA VAL A 98 -11.45 -9.71 5.78
C VAL A 98 -12.30 -10.45 6.80
N HIS A 99 -13.55 -10.75 6.45
CA HIS A 99 -14.51 -11.34 7.38
C HIS A 99 -14.01 -12.69 7.93
N GLY A 100 -13.99 -12.83 9.25
CA GLY A 100 -13.51 -14.05 9.92
C GLY A 100 -11.99 -14.12 10.13
N HIS A 101 -11.24 -13.11 9.71
CA HIS A 101 -9.77 -13.07 9.82
C HIS A 101 -9.28 -11.85 10.59
N ALA A 102 -8.20 -12.02 11.35
CA ALA A 102 -7.57 -10.93 12.09
C ALA A 102 -6.69 -10.04 11.21
N GLU A 103 -6.10 -10.60 10.16
CA GLU A 103 -5.23 -9.88 9.24
C GLU A 103 -6.06 -9.27 8.09
N PRO A 104 -5.89 -7.97 7.79
CA PRO A 104 -6.58 -7.33 6.68
C PRO A 104 -5.86 -7.59 5.35
N PHE A 105 -6.61 -7.53 4.26
CA PHE A 105 -6.04 -7.38 2.93
C PHE A 105 -5.55 -5.94 2.74
N SER A 106 -4.33 -5.73 2.22
CA SER A 106 -3.72 -4.39 2.18
C SER A 106 -3.30 -3.93 0.79
N TRP A 107 -3.63 -2.69 0.45
CA TRP A 107 -3.06 -1.95 -0.68
C TRP A 107 -2.02 -0.95 -0.20
N GLY A 108 -0.77 -1.13 -0.59
CA GLY A 108 0.28 -0.13 -0.46
C GLY A 108 0.14 0.95 -1.54
N VAL A 109 -0.23 2.16 -1.12
CA VAL A 109 -0.59 3.28 -2.00
C VAL A 109 0.20 4.53 -1.68
N TRP A 110 0.14 5.50 -2.59
CA TRP A 110 0.71 6.84 -2.44
C TRP A 110 -0.40 7.89 -2.35
N VAL A 111 -0.23 8.88 -1.49
CA VAL A 111 -1.18 9.97 -1.26
C VAL A 111 -0.44 11.30 -1.35
N SER A 112 -1.01 12.28 -2.05
CA SER A 112 -0.46 13.64 -2.07
C SER A 112 -0.83 14.39 -0.79
N LEU A 113 0.11 15.17 -0.28
CA LEU A 113 -0.07 16.04 0.87
C LEU A 113 0.18 17.50 0.49
N SER A 114 -0.41 18.41 1.26
CA SER A 114 0.05 19.80 1.27
C SER A 114 1.49 19.87 1.80
N GLU A 115 2.24 20.90 1.43
CA GLU A 115 3.59 21.16 1.97
C GLU A 115 3.58 21.17 3.51
N ALA A 116 2.63 21.89 4.12
CA ALA A 116 2.53 21.98 5.57
C ALA A 116 2.33 20.59 6.23
N SER A 117 1.46 19.76 5.66
CA SER A 117 1.24 18.38 6.13
C SER A 117 2.48 17.50 5.92
N TYR A 118 3.15 17.64 4.78
CA TYR A 118 4.37 16.90 4.48
C TYR A 118 5.52 17.27 5.44
N LEU A 119 5.72 18.55 5.73
CA LEU A 119 6.72 18.99 6.71
C LEU A 119 6.43 18.46 8.13
N GLN A 120 5.15 18.32 8.50
CA GLN A 120 4.78 17.62 9.73
C GLN A 120 5.12 16.13 9.65
N TRP A 121 4.80 15.48 8.54
CA TRP A 121 5.17 14.07 8.32
C TRP A 121 6.68 13.85 8.46
N VAL A 122 7.52 14.66 7.79
CA VAL A 122 8.99 14.57 7.85
C VAL A 122 9.48 14.71 9.29
N ARG A 123 8.94 15.67 10.05
CA ARG A 123 9.32 15.92 11.45
C ARG A 123 9.07 14.71 12.36
N TYR A 124 8.01 13.95 12.10
CA TYR A 124 7.57 12.85 12.96
C TYR A 124 7.84 11.47 12.39
N PHE A 125 8.37 11.36 11.17
CA PHE A 125 8.55 10.09 10.48
C PHE A 125 9.41 9.12 11.31
N ASP A 126 10.56 9.54 11.80
CA ASP A 126 11.44 8.68 12.59
C ASP A 126 11.09 8.61 14.09
N GLN A 127 9.99 9.24 14.51
CA GLN A 127 9.58 9.22 15.91
C GLN A 127 8.78 7.95 16.24
N PRO A 128 9.11 7.24 17.34
CA PRO A 128 8.42 6.01 17.73
C PRO A 128 6.95 6.28 18.10
N GLN A 129 6.69 7.42 18.76
CA GLN A 129 5.35 7.87 19.10
C GLN A 129 4.92 9.00 18.15
N ARG A 130 4.20 8.64 17.09
CA ARG A 130 3.75 9.58 16.05
C ARG A 130 2.26 9.48 15.71
N ALA A 131 1.53 8.51 16.29
CA ALA A 131 0.11 8.28 15.99
C ALA A 131 -0.83 9.41 16.44
N HIS A 132 -0.36 10.33 17.28
CA HIS A 132 -1.12 11.51 17.71
C HIS A 132 -1.07 12.66 16.69
N VAL A 133 -0.25 12.54 15.65
CA VAL A 133 -0.04 13.60 14.64
C VAL A 133 -0.95 13.35 13.45
N GLY A 134 -1.64 14.41 13.02
CA GLY A 134 -2.64 14.34 11.96
C GLY A 134 -4.06 14.12 12.53
N PRO A 135 -4.98 13.52 11.75
CA PRO A 135 -4.76 13.04 10.38
C PRO A 135 -4.46 14.16 9.38
N PHE A 136 -3.74 13.84 8.32
CA PHE A 136 -3.52 14.76 7.21
C PHE A 136 -4.52 14.51 6.10
N PHE A 137 -5.21 15.54 5.65
CA PHE A 137 -5.95 15.46 4.40
C PHE A 137 -5.00 15.26 3.22
N GLY A 138 -5.39 14.40 2.28
CA GLY A 138 -4.65 14.15 1.05
C GLY A 138 -5.49 13.57 -0.06
N TRP A 139 -4.90 13.44 -1.25
CA TRP A 139 -5.54 12.84 -2.42
C TRP A 139 -4.80 11.58 -2.84
N LEU A 140 -5.55 10.49 -3.02
CA LEU A 140 -4.98 9.22 -3.47
C LEU A 140 -4.29 9.42 -4.83
N ASN A 141 -3.01 9.08 -4.91
CA ASN A 141 -2.18 9.23 -6.10
C ASN A 141 -1.73 7.85 -6.59
N THR A 142 -2.66 6.89 -6.60
CA THR A 142 -2.43 5.51 -7.01
C THR A 142 -3.66 5.01 -7.77
N ARG A 143 -3.41 4.33 -8.89
CA ARG A 143 -4.42 3.59 -9.65
C ARG A 143 -4.42 2.14 -9.21
N LEU A 144 -5.57 1.63 -8.77
CA LEU A 144 -5.76 0.23 -8.44
C LEU A 144 -6.65 -0.42 -9.49
N SER A 145 -6.05 -1.14 -10.43
CA SER A 145 -6.73 -1.71 -11.60
C SER A 145 -7.99 -2.54 -11.32
N PRO A 146 -8.14 -3.25 -10.18
CA PRO A 146 -9.39 -3.95 -9.84
C PRO A 146 -10.60 -3.05 -9.55
N TYR A 147 -10.39 -1.74 -9.42
CA TYR A 147 -11.41 -0.76 -9.07
C TYR A 147 -11.61 0.26 -10.20
N PRO A 148 -12.75 0.98 -10.22
CA PRO A 148 -12.89 2.21 -10.99
C PRO A 148 -11.79 3.22 -10.63
N GLU A 149 -11.66 4.31 -11.40
CA GLU A 149 -10.61 5.33 -11.20
C GLU A 149 -10.46 5.72 -9.72
N THR A 150 -9.30 5.38 -9.15
CA THR A 150 -8.97 5.62 -7.75
C THR A 150 -8.10 6.85 -7.56
N ALA A 151 -7.42 7.33 -8.60
CA ALA A 151 -6.62 8.54 -8.48
C ALA A 151 -7.55 9.75 -8.21
N GLY A 152 -7.20 10.54 -7.20
CA GLY A 152 -8.01 11.68 -6.78
C GLY A 152 -9.13 11.35 -5.78
N LEU A 153 -9.22 10.12 -5.26
CA LEU A 153 -10.07 9.87 -4.09
C LEU A 153 -9.54 10.65 -2.88
N LYS A 154 -10.45 11.28 -2.12
CA LYS A 154 -10.09 11.98 -0.89
C LYS A 154 -9.70 10.99 0.20
N THR A 155 -8.68 11.34 0.97
CA THR A 155 -8.13 10.49 2.02
C THR A 155 -7.78 11.29 3.27
N GLN A 156 -7.78 10.60 4.40
CA GLN A 156 -7.13 10.99 5.65
C GLN A 156 -5.95 10.06 5.89
N VAL A 157 -4.77 10.64 6.10
CA VAL A 157 -3.52 9.93 6.38
C VAL A 157 -3.27 9.92 7.88
N HIS A 158 -3.36 8.74 8.49
CA HIS A 158 -3.17 8.54 9.93
C HIS A 158 -1.80 7.93 10.18
N LEU A 159 -0.93 8.67 10.87
CA LEU A 159 0.35 8.10 11.29
C LEU A 159 0.12 7.00 12.32
N ARG A 160 1.05 6.02 12.34
CA ARG A 160 1.04 4.93 13.31
C ARG A 160 2.39 4.86 14.02
N ASN A 161 2.38 4.42 15.27
CA ASN A 161 3.59 4.31 16.08
C ASN A 161 4.56 3.27 15.51
N GLU A 162 5.78 3.24 16.03
CA GLU A 162 6.79 2.20 15.77
C GLU A 162 7.16 2.05 14.28
N GLY A 163 7.15 3.17 13.54
CA GLY A 163 7.52 3.17 12.12
C GLY A 163 6.53 2.43 11.21
N ILE A 164 5.38 1.95 11.72
CA ILE A 164 4.35 1.31 10.90
C ILE A 164 3.84 2.34 9.89
N ARG A 165 3.79 1.97 8.61
CA ARG A 165 3.36 2.87 7.53
C ARG A 165 2.00 3.49 7.85
N PRO A 166 1.72 4.74 7.46
CA PRO A 166 0.42 5.37 7.69
C PRO A 166 -0.76 4.51 7.26
N TRP A 167 -1.84 4.54 8.03
CA TRP A 167 -3.14 4.01 7.60
C TRP A 167 -3.85 5.08 6.76
N ILE A 168 -4.31 4.68 5.58
CA ILE A 168 -4.97 5.57 4.62
C ILE A 168 -6.46 5.30 4.69
N GLU A 169 -7.22 6.23 5.26
CA GLU A 169 -8.68 6.18 5.32
C GLU A 169 -9.26 6.94 4.13
N LEU A 170 -10.14 6.29 3.37
CA LEU A 170 -10.86 6.92 2.26
C LEU A 170 -12.07 7.69 2.78
N GLU A 171 -12.41 8.79 2.10
CA GLU A 171 -13.70 9.45 2.31
C GLU A 171 -14.84 8.43 2.08
N PRO A 172 -15.83 8.32 2.99
CA PRO A 172 -16.85 7.27 2.96
C PRO A 172 -17.92 7.54 1.89
N THR A 173 -17.51 7.39 0.63
CA THR A 173 -18.35 7.54 -0.56
C THR A 173 -18.91 6.18 -1.00
N ALA A 174 -19.70 6.19 -2.08
CA ALA A 174 -20.18 4.98 -2.75
C ALA A 174 -19.11 4.32 -3.66
N HIS A 175 -17.89 4.85 -3.71
CA HIS A 175 -16.82 4.24 -4.50
C HIS A 175 -16.52 2.82 -3.97
N PRO A 176 -16.42 1.77 -4.82
CA PRO A 176 -16.31 0.39 -4.36
C PRO A 176 -15.14 0.15 -3.38
N LEU A 177 -13.98 0.75 -3.63
CA LEU A 177 -12.83 0.67 -2.72
C LEU A 177 -13.14 1.24 -1.32
N ALA A 178 -13.89 2.35 -1.24
CA ALA A 178 -14.26 2.97 0.04
C ALA A 178 -15.35 2.17 0.77
N VAL A 179 -16.25 1.53 0.02
CA VAL A 179 -17.24 0.59 0.55
C VAL A 179 -16.53 -0.63 1.14
N GLU A 180 -15.65 -1.26 0.37
CA GLU A 180 -14.89 -2.44 0.82
C GLU A 180 -14.01 -2.10 2.03
N GLN A 181 -13.33 -0.95 2.07
CA GLN A 181 -12.56 -0.54 3.25
C GLN A 181 -13.42 -0.45 4.52
N ARG A 182 -14.65 0.07 4.40
CA ARG A 182 -15.56 0.29 5.53
C ARG A 182 -16.24 -1.01 5.98
N GLU A 183 -16.70 -1.82 5.03
CA GLU A 183 -17.57 -2.97 5.29
C GLU A 183 -16.80 -4.29 5.35
N GLY A 184 -15.55 -4.29 4.89
CA GLY A 184 -14.75 -5.49 4.71
C GLY A 184 -15.18 -6.32 3.51
N ILE A 185 -14.40 -7.36 3.24
CA ILE A 185 -14.59 -8.27 2.11
C ILE A 185 -14.57 -9.74 2.57
N SER A 186 -15.16 -10.62 1.77
CA SER A 186 -15.11 -12.06 1.97
C SER A 186 -13.77 -12.64 1.49
N GLU A 187 -13.46 -13.86 1.93
CA GLU A 187 -12.30 -14.62 1.43
C GLU A 187 -12.35 -14.82 -0.10
N GLN A 188 -13.55 -15.04 -0.65
CA GLN A 188 -13.76 -15.17 -2.09
C GLN A 188 -13.34 -13.89 -2.81
N ARG A 189 -13.70 -12.72 -2.27
CA ARG A 189 -13.32 -11.44 -2.85
C ARG A 189 -11.80 -11.21 -2.78
N VAL A 190 -11.12 -11.68 -1.73
CA VAL A 190 -9.65 -11.69 -1.67
C VAL A 190 -9.06 -12.55 -2.79
N ALA A 191 -9.60 -13.75 -3.02
CA ALA A 191 -9.15 -14.63 -4.09
C ALA A 191 -9.34 -14.02 -5.48
N GLU A 192 -10.46 -13.33 -5.71
CA GLU A 192 -10.72 -12.58 -6.94
C GLU A 192 -9.69 -11.46 -7.14
N LEU A 193 -9.48 -10.60 -6.13
CA LEU A 193 -8.49 -9.52 -6.21
C LEU A 193 -7.08 -10.05 -6.47
N TYR A 194 -6.71 -11.15 -5.82
CA TYR A 194 -5.43 -11.81 -6.05
C TYR A 194 -5.29 -12.29 -7.51
N ALA A 195 -6.34 -12.92 -8.05
CA ALA A 195 -6.35 -13.37 -9.43
C ALA A 195 -6.23 -12.19 -10.42
N LEU A 196 -6.96 -11.10 -10.19
CA LEU A 196 -6.89 -9.89 -11.01
C LEU A 196 -5.48 -9.29 -11.02
N MET A 197 -4.78 -9.29 -9.89
CA MET A 197 -3.46 -8.68 -9.74
C MET A 197 -2.30 -9.55 -10.25
N THR A 198 -2.44 -10.88 -10.23
CA THR A 198 -1.33 -11.81 -10.53
C THR A 198 -1.46 -12.51 -11.88
N HIS A 199 -2.67 -12.58 -12.45
CA HIS A 199 -2.93 -13.38 -13.63
C HIS A 199 -3.54 -12.61 -14.82
N ILE A 200 -3.95 -11.34 -14.65
CA ILE A 200 -4.38 -10.54 -15.80
C ILE A 200 -3.18 -9.92 -16.52
N SER A 201 -2.88 -10.44 -17.70
CA SER A 201 -2.11 -9.74 -18.73
C SER A 201 -2.97 -8.59 -19.26
N ILE A 202 -2.65 -7.34 -18.90
CA ILE A 202 -3.28 -6.18 -19.54
C ILE A 202 -2.83 -6.17 -21.02
N SER A 203 -3.67 -6.69 -21.91
CA SER A 203 -3.60 -6.39 -23.33
C SER A 203 -4.06 -4.94 -23.50
N VAL A 204 -3.10 -4.02 -23.57
CA VAL A 204 -3.38 -2.65 -24.03
C VAL A 204 -3.81 -2.77 -25.48
N ALA A 205 -5.11 -2.60 -25.75
CA ALA A 205 -5.60 -2.40 -27.10
C ALA A 205 -5.03 -1.07 -27.60
N THR A 206 -4.01 -1.13 -28.45
CA THR A 206 -3.58 0.00 -29.26
C THR A 206 -4.72 0.32 -30.22
N ASP A 207 -5.49 1.34 -29.88
CA ASP A 207 -6.39 2.01 -30.81
C ASP A 207 -5.54 2.65 -31.90
N GLN A 208 -5.37 1.94 -33.02
CA GLN A 208 -4.82 2.54 -34.23
C GLN A 208 -5.92 3.41 -34.83
N GLY A 209 -5.91 4.68 -34.40
CA GLY A 209 -6.66 5.75 -35.03
C GLY A 209 -6.32 5.84 -36.51
N THR A 210 -7.19 5.25 -37.32
CA THR A 210 -7.31 5.51 -38.75
C THR A 210 -7.94 6.89 -38.89
N THR A 211 -7.25 7.83 -39.55
CA THR A 211 -7.86 9.08 -40.04
C THR A 211 -7.37 9.28 -41.49
N PRO A 212 -8.24 9.77 -42.40
CA PRO A 212 -8.26 9.42 -43.83
C PRO A 212 -7.14 10.02 -44.69
#